data_AF-A0A8E2VP34-F1
#
_entry.id   AF-A0A8E2VP34-F1
#
_cell.length_a   1.000
_cell.length_b   1.000
_cell.length_c   1.000
_cell.angle_alpha   90.00
_cell.angle_beta   90.00
_cell.angle_gamma   90.00
#
_symmetry.space_group_name_H-M   'P 1'
#
loop_
_entity.id
_entity.type
_entity.pdbx_description
1 polymer ?
#
loop_
_entity_poly.entity_id
_entity_poly.type
_entity_poly.pdbx_seq_one_letter_code
_entity_poly.pdbx_strand_id
1 'polypeptide(L)'
;MRKSRFTEAQIIGLLKEQEAGLPTSELCRKHGLSPATFCKLKAKYGGMDLSDAKRLKQLEDENAKLKRLLADAMLDRAIGTPLVRETMARVVLKDLLGKP
;
A
#
# COMPACT_ATOMS: atom_id res chain seq x y z
N MET A 1 -3.57 1.90 4.44
CA MET A 1 -2.48 1.43 5.32
C MET A 1 -1.77 2.65 5.89
N ARG A 2 -1.32 2.63 7.15
CA ARG A 2 -0.42 3.70 7.64
C ARG A 2 0.87 3.69 6.81
N LYS A 3 1.45 4.86 6.56
CA LYS A 3 2.75 4.97 5.89
C LYS A 3 3.77 4.13 6.66
N SER A 4 4.55 3.31 5.94
CA SER A 4 5.65 2.56 6.52
C SER A 4 6.64 3.54 7.16
N ARG A 5 7.23 3.15 8.30
CA ARG A 5 8.36 3.89 8.90
C ARG A 5 9.65 3.73 8.10
N PHE A 6 9.70 2.73 7.22
CA PHE A 6 10.86 2.42 6.39
C PHE A 6 10.66 2.98 4.98
N THR A 7 11.73 3.53 4.41
CA THR A 7 11.77 3.91 3.00
C THR A 7 11.79 2.66 2.12
N GLU A 8 11.39 2.81 0.85
CA GLU A 8 11.44 1.72 -0.12
C GLU A 8 12.86 1.14 -0.22
N ALA A 9 13.88 2.00 -0.19
CA ALA A 9 15.27 1.56 -0.22
C ALA A 9 15.68 0.72 0.99
N GLN A 10 15.23 1.10 2.18
CA GLN A 10 15.46 0.32 3.40
C GLN A 10 14.76 -1.03 3.33
N ILE A 11 13.53 -1.08 2.81
CA ILE A 11 12.75 -2.31 2.66
C ILE A 11 13.45 -3.27 1.69
N ILE A 12 13.86 -2.79 0.51
CA ILE A 12 14.58 -3.62 -0.47
C ILE A 12 15.93 -4.10 0.10
N GLY A 13 16.65 -3.26 0.85
CA GLY A 13 17.87 -3.68 1.55
C GLY A 13 17.63 -4.81 2.55
N LEU A 14 16.60 -4.67 3.38
CA LEU A 14 16.15 -5.70 4.35
C LEU A 14 15.85 -7.04 3.66
N LEU A 15 15.14 -7.01 2.54
CA LEU A 15 14.80 -8.22 1.78
C LEU A 15 16.05 -8.88 1.18
N LYS A 16 16.99 -8.08 0.66
CA LYS A 16 18.28 -8.59 0.14
C LYS A 16 19.16 -9.21 1.23
N GLU A 17 19.21 -8.64 2.43
CA GLU A 17 19.92 -9.25 3.57
C GLU A 17 19.34 -10.64 3.90
N GLN A 18 18.02 -10.80 3.84
CA GLN A 18 17.35 -12.08 4.05
C GLN A 18 17.60 -13.07 2.90
N GLU A 19 17.65 -12.60 1.66
CA GLU A 19 18.00 -13.41 0.47
C GLU A 19 19.47 -13.84 0.47
N ALA A 20 20.35 -13.02 1.03
CA ALA A 20 21.77 -13.35 1.24
C ALA A 20 22.00 -14.37 2.37
N GLY A 21 20.94 -14.86 3.02
CA GLY A 21 20.99 -15.94 4.00
C GLY A 21 20.87 -15.49 5.47
N LEU A 22 20.65 -14.20 5.75
CA LEU A 22 20.46 -13.77 7.13
C LEU A 22 19.11 -14.28 7.69
N PRO A 23 19.08 -14.95 8.85
CA PRO A 23 17.83 -15.42 9.45
C PRO A 23 16.86 -14.26 9.73
N THR A 24 15.58 -14.44 9.39
CA THR A 24 14.54 -13.44 9.61
C THR A 24 14.46 -12.96 11.06
N SER A 25 14.72 -13.85 12.03
CA SER A 25 14.73 -13.53 13.47
C SER A 25 15.83 -12.52 13.84
N GLU A 26 17.04 -12.70 13.33
CA GLU A 26 18.16 -11.80 13.56
C GLU A 26 17.97 -10.47 12.84
N LEU A 27 17.50 -10.51 11.59
CA LEU A 27 17.16 -9.33 10.81
C LEU A 27 16.10 -8.48 11.54
N CYS A 28 15.04 -9.11 12.03
CA CYS A 28 14.00 -8.43 12.80
C CYS A 28 14.55 -7.76 14.06
N ARG A 29 15.44 -8.44 14.80
CA ARG A 29 16.08 -7.87 16.00
C ARG A 29 17.00 -6.69 15.66
N LYS A 30 17.80 -6.82 14.60
CA LYS A 30 18.75 -5.79 14.13
C LYS A 30 18.05 -4.50 13.70
N HIS A 31 16.92 -4.62 13.01
CA HIS A 31 16.20 -3.47 12.44
C HIS A 31 15.01 -3.00 13.29
N GLY A 32 14.80 -3.57 14.48
CA GLY A 32 13.65 -3.24 15.33
C GLY A 32 12.30 -3.53 14.67
N LEU A 33 12.25 -4.58 13.85
CA LEU A 33 11.09 -4.97 13.06
C LEU A 33 10.42 -6.21 13.69
N SER A 34 9.08 -6.30 13.62
CA SER A 34 8.42 -7.55 13.98
C SER A 34 8.44 -8.53 12.79
N PRO A 35 8.50 -9.85 13.01
CA PRO A 35 8.40 -10.84 11.93
C PRO A 35 7.13 -10.68 11.09
N ALA A 36 6.02 -10.28 11.73
CA ALA A 36 4.75 -9.99 11.03
C ALA A 36 4.87 -8.79 10.08
N THR A 37 5.61 -7.75 10.48
CA THR A 37 5.90 -6.61 9.61
C THR A 37 6.78 -7.04 8.45
N PHE A 38 7.79 -7.89 8.70
CA PHE A 38 8.69 -8.38 7.66
C PHE A 38 7.92 -9.16 6.59
N CYS A 39 7.04 -10.06 7.00
CA CYS A 39 6.20 -10.84 6.09
C CYS A 39 5.33 -9.92 5.19
N LYS A 40 4.73 -8.86 5.75
CA LYS A 40 3.97 -7.88 4.97
C LYS A 40 4.83 -7.12 3.96
N LEU A 41 6.05 -6.75 4.34
CA LEU A 41 7.00 -6.09 3.44
C LEU A 41 7.45 -7.03 2.33
N LYS A 42 7.75 -8.29 2.65
CA LYS A 42 8.11 -9.33 1.67
C LYS A 42 6.95 -9.63 0.70
N ALA A 43 5.71 -9.67 1.18
CA ALA A 43 4.55 -9.87 0.32
C ALA A 43 4.33 -8.70 -0.66
N LYS A 44 4.68 -7.47 -0.25
CA LYS A 44 4.49 -6.27 -1.10
C LYS A 44 5.68 -5.99 -2.03
N TYR A 45 6.91 -6.21 -1.56
CA TYR A 45 8.14 -5.77 -2.23
C TYR A 45 9.10 -6.92 -2.58
N GLY A 46 8.75 -8.18 -2.26
CA GLY A 46 9.58 -9.34 -2.58
C GLY A 46 9.80 -9.49 -4.08
N GLY A 47 11.03 -9.77 -4.49
CA GLY A 47 11.40 -9.91 -5.90
C GLY A 47 11.44 -8.59 -6.70
N MET A 48 11.20 -7.45 -6.06
CA MET A 48 11.31 -6.12 -6.69
C MET A 48 12.70 -5.54 -6.53
N ASP A 49 13.17 -4.78 -7.52
CA ASP A 49 14.31 -3.89 -7.35
C ASP A 49 13.88 -2.51 -6.81
N LEU A 50 14.86 -1.61 -6.61
CA LEU A 50 14.57 -0.25 -6.14
C LEU A 50 13.76 0.59 -7.14
N SER A 51 13.96 0.37 -8.43
CA SER A 51 13.27 1.07 -9.51
C SER A 51 11.80 0.62 -9.57
N ASP A 52 11.56 -0.68 -9.45
CA ASP A 52 10.24 -1.30 -9.35
C ASP A 52 9.50 -0.77 -8.13
N ALA A 53 10.15 -0.75 -6.96
CA ALA A 53 9.54 -0.24 -5.74
C ALA A 53 9.17 1.25 -5.84
N LYS A 54 9.99 2.07 -6.51
CA LYS A 54 9.67 3.48 -6.79
C LYS A 54 8.49 3.62 -7.75
N ARG A 55 8.49 2.86 -8.84
CA ARG A 55 7.39 2.86 -9.82
C ARG A 55 6.08 2.42 -9.19
N LEU A 56 6.12 1.38 -8.36
CA LEU A 56 4.96 0.91 -7.59
C LEU A 56 4.37 2.03 -6.74
N LYS A 57 5.21 2.76 -6.01
CA LYS A 57 4.77 3.89 -5.18
C LYS A 57 4.10 4.99 -6.01
N GLN A 58 4.69 5.37 -7.14
CA GLN A 58 4.11 6.36 -8.05
C GLN A 58 2.72 5.93 -8.54
N LEU A 59 2.59 4.68 -8.97
CA LEU A 59 1.31 4.12 -9.40
C LEU A 59 0.29 4.07 -8.25
N GLU A 60 0.70 3.72 -7.03
CA GLU A 60 -0.17 3.75 -5.85
C GLU A 60 -0.66 5.17 -5.53
N ASP A 61 0.22 6.18 -5.62
CA ASP A 61 -0.10 7.59 -5.38
C ASP A 61 -1.04 8.16 -6.46
N GLU A 62 -0.77 7.86 -7.74
CA GLU A 62 -1.65 8.22 -8.85
C GLU A 62 -3.02 7.56 -8.73
N ASN A 63 -3.05 6.26 -8.40
CA ASN A 63 -4.30 5.53 -8.21
C ASN A 63 -5.10 6.11 -7.04
N ALA A 64 -4.45 6.49 -5.93
CA ALA A 64 -5.12 7.18 -4.83
C ALA A 64 -5.71 8.54 -5.26
N LYS A 65 -4.98 9.31 -6.07
CA LYS A 65 -5.46 10.58 -6.63
C LYS A 65 -6.66 10.37 -7.57
N LEU A 66 -6.57 9.40 -8.48
CA LEU A 66 -7.64 9.08 -9.42
C LEU A 66 -8.90 8.61 -8.69
N LYS A 67 -8.77 7.77 -7.66
CA LYS A 67 -9.91 7.34 -6.84
C LYS A 67 -10.58 8.50 -6.12
N ARG A 68 -9.82 9.47 -5.64
CA ARG A 68 -10.37 10.69 -5.03
C ARG A 68 -11.14 11.53 -6.04
N LEU A 69 -10.55 11.79 -7.20
CA LEU A 69 -11.22 12.55 -8.27
C LEU A 69 -12.49 11.84 -8.77
N LEU A 70 -12.46 10.51 -8.87
CA LEU A 70 -13.62 9.71 -9.24
C LEU A 70 -14.71 9.80 -8.16
N ALA A 71 -14.35 9.74 -6.88
CA ALA A 71 -15.30 9.94 -5.79
C ALA A 71 -15.93 11.34 -5.84
N ASP A 72 -15.12 12.40 -6.02
CA ASP A 72 -15.60 13.78 -6.13
C ASP A 72 -16.55 13.94 -7.33
N ALA A 73 -16.18 13.41 -8.52
CA ALA A 73 -17.03 13.45 -9.71
C ALA A 73 -18.32 12.62 -9.57
N MET A 74 -18.28 11.50 -8.85
CA MET A 74 -19.48 10.70 -8.55
C MET A 74 -20.40 11.41 -7.57
N LEU A 75 -19.85 12.14 -6.59
CA LEU A 75 -20.62 12.97 -5.67
C LEU A 75 -21.29 14.14 -6.40
N ASP A 76 -20.59 14.81 -7.31
CA ASP A 76 -21.15 15.90 -8.12
C ASP A 76 -22.27 15.42 -9.06
N ARG A 77 -22.16 14.19 -9.58
CA ARG A 77 -23.18 13.57 -10.44
C ARG A 77 -24.36 12.97 -9.67
N ALA A 78 -24.21 12.71 -8.37
CA ALA A 78 -25.28 12.14 -7.56
C ALA A 78 -26.36 13.22 -7.31
N ILE A 79 -27.38 13.22 -8.17
CA ILE A 79 -28.58 14.05 -8.00
C ILE A 79 -29.26 13.65 -6.67
N GLY A 80 -29.03 14.47 -5.64
CA GLY A 80 -30.02 14.87 -4.65
C GLY A 80 -30.66 13.83 -3.73
N THR A 81 -30.13 12.63 -3.53
CA THR A 81 -30.60 11.77 -2.42
C THR A 81 -29.46 11.20 -1.57
N PRO A 82 -29.53 11.34 -0.22
CA PRO A 82 -28.46 10.93 0.69
C PRO A 82 -28.17 9.43 0.62
N LEU A 83 -29.18 8.62 0.28
CA LEU A 83 -29.04 7.17 0.13
C LEU A 83 -28.14 6.79 -1.06
N VAL A 84 -28.28 7.47 -2.20
CA VAL A 84 -27.44 7.21 -3.39
C VAL A 84 -26.01 7.63 -3.11
N ARG A 85 -25.80 8.75 -2.41
CA ARG A 85 -24.48 9.22 -1.98
C ARG A 85 -23.76 8.21 -1.09
N GLU A 86 -24.46 7.66 -0.10
CA GLU A 86 -23.88 6.68 0.83
C GLU A 86 -23.64 5.31 0.19
N THR A 87 -24.51 4.89 -0.72
CA THR A 87 -24.34 3.64 -1.47
C THR A 87 -23.16 3.75 -2.45
N MET A 88 -23.02 4.88 -3.14
CA MET A 88 -21.89 5.12 -4.04
C MET A 88 -20.58 5.22 -3.26
N ALA A 89 -20.57 5.89 -2.10
CA ALA A 89 -19.39 5.93 -1.22
C ALA A 89 -18.98 4.52 -0.77
N ARG A 90 -19.94 3.65 -0.42
CA ARG A 90 -19.66 2.25 -0.06
C ARG A 90 -19.11 1.43 -1.22
N VAL A 91 -19.67 1.56 -2.43
CA VAL A 91 -19.17 0.87 -3.63
C VAL A 91 -17.77 1.35 -4.00
N VAL A 92 -17.52 2.66 -3.97
CA VAL A 92 -16.19 3.25 -4.20
C VAL A 92 -15.18 2.77 -3.15
N LEU A 93 -15.57 2.71 -1.88
CA LEU A 93 -14.70 2.21 -0.81
C LEU A 93 -14.38 0.71 -0.95
N LYS A 94 -15.35 -0.10 -1.36
CA LYS A 94 -15.19 -1.56 -1.46
C LYS A 94 -14.46 -1.99 -2.75
N ASP A 95 -14.88 -1.47 -3.89
CA ASP A 95 -14.43 -1.96 -5.20
C ASP A 95 -13.15 -1.27 -5.68
N LEU A 96 -12.99 0.03 -5.38
CA LEU A 96 -11.79 0.76 -5.79
C LEU A 96 -10.70 0.67 -4.72
N LEU A 97 -11.01 0.89 -3.44
CA LEU A 97 -9.96 1.01 -2.41
C LEU A 97 -9.51 -0.33 -1.81
N GLY A 98 -10.17 -1.45 -2.11
CA GLY A 98 -9.79 -2.78 -1.64
C GLY A 98 -9.64 -2.87 -0.12
N LYS A 99 -10.31 -1.98 0.62
CA LYS A 99 -10.35 -2.06 2.08
C LYS A 99 -11.42 -3.10 2.46
N PRO A 100 -11.15 -3.96 3.46
CA PRO A 100 -12.22 -4.78 4.04
C PRO A 100 -13.31 -3.88 4.64
#